data_AF-A0A1M6I371-F1
#
_entry.id   AF-A0A1M6I371-F1
#
_cell.length_a   1.000
_cell.length_b   1.000
_cell.length_c   1.000
_cell.angle_alpha   90.00
_cell.angle_beta   90.00
_cell.angle_gamma   90.00
#
_symmetry.space_group_name_H-M   'P 1'
#
loop_
_entity.id
_entity.type
_entity.pdbx_description
1 polymer ?
#
loop_
_entity_poly.entity_id
_entity_poly.type
_entity_poly.pdbx_seq_one_letter_code
_entity_poly.pdbx_strand_id
1 'polypeptide(L)'
;MRLILALFILSFTSLSYGQLDQRISTMDFVQILNNNKKEVTYYYQNNWKVLRDMAIKKGYIESYQVLETPFNEEQPFEIILITTYANKEQYDQREDHFQELIKEKGALDLLNEKKPGDFRKTLFNREIVRHWETPHKNKR
;
A
#
# COMPACT_ATOMS: atom_id res chain seq x y z
N MET A 1 49.81 -13.59 13.26
CA MET A 1 48.42 -13.74 13.77
C MET A 1 47.68 -12.42 13.91
N ARG A 2 48.24 -11.37 14.56
CA ARG A 2 47.56 -10.06 14.73
C ARG A 2 47.15 -9.36 13.42
N LEU A 3 47.98 -9.41 12.37
CA LEU A 3 47.66 -8.82 11.06
C LEU A 3 46.54 -9.56 10.30
N ILE A 4 46.48 -10.88 10.42
CA ILE A 4 45.47 -11.72 9.74
C ILE A 4 44.09 -11.47 10.36
N LEU A 5 44.04 -11.30 11.69
CA LEU A 5 42.81 -10.96 12.40
C LEU A 5 42.26 -9.58 11.99
N ALA A 6 43.15 -8.60 11.76
CA ALA A 6 42.76 -7.27 11.31
C ALA A 6 42.18 -7.28 9.87
N LEU A 7 42.77 -8.08 8.97
CA LEU A 7 42.25 -8.27 7.61
C LEU A 7 40.88 -8.96 7.60
N PHE A 8 40.64 -9.89 8.53
CA PHE A 8 39.33 -10.56 8.68
C PHE A 8 38.25 -9.60 9.19
N ILE A 9 38.58 -8.67 10.08
CA ILE A 9 37.61 -7.69 10.62
C ILE A 9 37.25 -6.65 9.54
N LEU A 10 38.21 -6.24 8.71
CA LEU A 10 37.99 -5.30 7.61
C LEU A 10 37.11 -5.87 6.48
N SER A 11 37.15 -7.18 6.23
CA SER A 11 36.32 -7.81 5.20
C SER A 11 34.84 -7.98 5.60
N PHE A 12 34.51 -8.00 6.90
CA PHE A 12 33.11 -8.02 7.35
C PHE A 12 32.46 -6.63 7.26
N THR A 13 33.25 -5.54 7.30
CA THR A 13 32.70 -4.17 7.27
C THR A 13 32.31 -3.66 5.87
N SER A 14 32.69 -4.36 4.80
CA SER A 14 32.41 -3.94 3.41
C SER A 14 31.13 -4.53 2.80
N LEU A 15 30.36 -5.35 3.54
CA LEU A 15 29.13 -5.97 3.06
C LEU A 15 27.84 -5.19 3.40
N SER A 16 27.93 -4.18 4.25
CA SER A 16 26.83 -3.25 4.46
C SER A 16 27.06 -2.07 3.53
N TYR A 17 26.21 -1.87 2.53
CA TYR A 17 25.71 -0.57 2.00
C TYR A 17 25.21 -0.77 0.57
N GLY A 18 23.90 -0.54 0.35
CA GLY A 18 23.25 -0.56 -0.96
C GLY A 18 22.18 -1.64 -1.19
N GLN A 19 21.47 -2.09 -0.14
CA GLN A 19 20.25 -2.87 -0.40
C GLN A 19 19.19 -1.92 -0.97
N LEU A 20 18.90 -2.10 -2.26
CA LEU A 20 17.79 -1.44 -2.95
C LEU A 20 16.51 -1.64 -2.14
N ASP A 21 15.75 -0.57 -1.98
CA ASP A 21 14.43 -0.63 -1.35
C ASP A 21 13.57 -1.66 -2.11
N GLN A 22 13.22 -2.75 -1.42
CA GLN A 22 12.47 -3.86 -1.99
C GLN A 22 10.97 -3.60 -2.02
N ARG A 23 10.52 -2.50 -1.40
CA ARG A 23 9.11 -2.20 -1.26
C ARG A 23 8.50 -1.89 -2.60
N ILE A 24 7.29 -2.39 -2.75
CA ILE A 24 6.47 -2.19 -3.94
C ILE A 24 5.17 -1.58 -3.49
N SER A 25 4.76 -0.48 -4.12
CA SER A 25 3.42 0.06 -3.92
C SER A 25 2.52 -0.18 -5.12
N THR A 26 1.23 -0.33 -4.85
CA THR A 26 0.16 -0.11 -5.82
C THR A 26 -0.56 1.19 -5.47
N MET A 27 -1.02 1.90 -6.50
CA MET A 27 -1.77 3.14 -6.34
C MET A 27 -3.05 3.12 -7.17
N ASP A 28 -4.20 3.27 -6.52
CA ASP A 28 -5.49 3.42 -7.19
C ASP A 28 -5.96 4.88 -7.13
N PHE A 29 -6.35 5.42 -8.28
CA PHE A 29 -6.85 6.79 -8.41
C PHE A 29 -8.35 6.75 -8.66
N VAL A 30 -9.10 7.29 -7.71
CA VAL A 30 -10.54 7.08 -7.60
C VAL A 30 -11.28 8.40 -7.71
N GLN A 31 -12.23 8.42 -8.63
CA GLN A 31 -13.21 9.47 -8.79
C GLN A 31 -14.44 9.22 -7.90
N ILE A 32 -14.93 10.27 -7.26
CA ILE A 32 -16.22 10.32 -6.57
C ILE A 32 -17.31 10.65 -7.60
N LEU A 33 -18.33 9.82 -7.69
CA LEU A 33 -19.43 10.00 -8.64
C LEU A 33 -20.62 10.70 -7.97
N ASN A 34 -21.30 11.56 -8.72
CA ASN A 34 -22.61 12.12 -8.37
C ASN A 34 -22.66 12.77 -6.96
N ASN A 35 -21.57 13.41 -6.53
CA ASN A 35 -21.43 14.04 -5.21
C ASN A 35 -21.64 13.08 -4.02
N ASN A 36 -21.42 11.78 -4.21
CA ASN A 36 -21.61 10.73 -3.18
C ASN A 36 -20.39 10.60 -2.24
N LYS A 37 -19.86 11.74 -1.76
CA LYS A 37 -18.68 11.75 -0.90
C LYS A 37 -18.88 10.95 0.39
N LYS A 38 -20.08 11.02 0.99
CA LYS A 38 -20.40 10.28 2.23
C LYS A 38 -20.31 8.77 2.04
N GLU A 39 -20.88 8.25 0.96
CA GLU A 39 -20.82 6.83 0.60
C GLU A 39 -19.38 6.38 0.35
N VAL A 40 -18.59 7.18 -0.38
CA VAL A 40 -17.17 6.90 -0.63
C VAL A 40 -16.37 6.84 0.67
N THR A 41 -16.52 7.84 1.54
CA THR A 41 -15.82 7.88 2.83
C THR A 41 -16.20 6.67 3.69
N TYR A 42 -17.50 6.38 3.82
CA TYR A 42 -17.97 5.23 4.58
C TYR A 42 -17.42 3.91 4.02
N TYR A 43 -17.48 3.74 2.69
CA TYR A 43 -16.99 2.53 2.04
C TYR A 43 -15.50 2.30 2.30
N TYR A 44 -14.66 3.33 2.14
CA TYR A 44 -13.22 3.18 2.35
C TYR A 44 -12.85 2.99 3.83
N GLN A 45 -13.57 3.62 4.76
CA GLN A 45 -13.34 3.45 6.20
C GLN A 45 -13.73 2.06 6.70
N ASN A 46 -14.86 1.53 6.27
CA ASN A 46 -15.43 0.30 6.84
C ASN A 46 -15.08 -0.97 6.04
N ASN A 47 -14.65 -0.83 4.78
CA ASN A 47 -14.29 -1.99 3.97
C ASN A 47 -12.80 -2.01 3.64
N TRP A 48 -12.35 -1.03 2.86
CA TRP A 48 -10.99 -1.07 2.32
C TRP A 48 -9.94 -0.94 3.43
N LYS A 49 -10.11 0.02 4.33
CA LYS A 49 -9.21 0.23 5.46
C LYS A 49 -9.19 -0.99 6.38
N VAL A 50 -10.35 -1.57 6.67
CA VAL A 50 -10.47 -2.77 7.51
C VAL A 50 -9.68 -3.94 6.92
N LEU A 51 -9.81 -4.20 5.61
CA LEU A 51 -9.02 -5.25 4.94
C LEU A 51 -7.52 -4.97 5.02
N ARG A 52 -7.09 -3.71 4.91
CA ARG A 52 -5.66 -3.36 5.02
C ARG A 52 -5.14 -3.45 6.46
N ASP A 53 -5.96 -3.11 7.45
CA ASP A 53 -5.62 -3.33 8.86
C ASP A 53 -5.44 -4.82 9.15
N MET A 54 -6.29 -5.69 8.57
CA MET A 54 -6.12 -7.14 8.65
C MET A 54 -4.85 -7.60 7.93
N ALA A 55 -4.58 -7.07 6.74
CA ALA A 55 -3.39 -7.40 5.95
C ALA A 55 -2.08 -7.03 6.67
N ILE A 56 -2.02 -5.88 7.36
CA ILE A 56 -0.89 -5.52 8.23
C ILE A 56 -0.73 -6.54 9.35
N LYS A 57 -1.82 -6.88 10.05
CA LYS A 57 -1.78 -7.85 11.17
C LYS A 57 -1.29 -9.23 10.74
N LYS A 58 -1.63 -9.67 9.52
CA LYS A 58 -1.16 -10.94 8.93
C LYS A 58 0.21 -10.84 8.25
N GLY A 59 0.81 -9.66 8.19
CA GLY A 59 2.10 -9.44 7.52
C GLY A 59 2.05 -9.61 6.00
N TYR A 60 0.87 -9.42 5.38
CA TYR A 60 0.71 -9.49 3.94
C TYR A 60 1.12 -8.22 3.22
N ILE A 61 1.01 -7.07 3.92
CA ILE A 61 1.47 -5.77 3.44
C ILE A 61 2.27 -5.09 4.55
N GLU A 62 3.13 -4.14 4.18
CA GLU A 62 3.89 -3.33 5.12
C GLU A 62 3.07 -2.13 5.61
N SER A 63 2.40 -1.43 4.69
CA SER A 63 1.63 -0.23 5.04
C SER A 63 0.57 0.10 3.99
N TYR A 64 -0.30 1.06 4.30
CA TYR A 64 -1.25 1.61 3.36
C TYR A 64 -1.54 3.08 3.68
N GLN A 65 -2.06 3.82 2.70
CA GLN A 65 -2.52 5.21 2.85
C GLN A 65 -3.79 5.45 2.04
N VAL A 66 -4.63 6.35 2.55
CA VAL A 66 -5.75 6.94 1.81
C VAL A 66 -5.50 8.45 1.80
N LEU A 67 -5.30 9.00 0.61
CA LEU A 67 -5.09 10.43 0.41
C LEU A 67 -6.32 11.03 -0.27
N GLU A 68 -6.68 12.24 0.12
CA GLU A 68 -7.72 13.02 -0.52
C GLU A 68 -7.08 14.24 -1.21
N THR A 69 -7.56 14.56 -2.40
CA THR A 69 -7.13 15.72 -3.20
C THR A 69 -8.35 16.44 -3.77
N PRO A 70 -8.28 17.76 -4.03
CA PRO A 70 -9.32 18.46 -4.76
C PRO A 70 -9.51 17.88 -6.17
N PHE A 71 -10.75 17.91 -6.65
CA PHE A 71 -11.07 17.57 -8.04
C PHE A 71 -10.50 18.61 -9.01
N ASN A 72 -9.99 18.15 -10.16
CA ASN A 72 -9.62 18.96 -11.31
C ASN A 72 -10.03 18.22 -12.60
N GLU A 73 -10.46 18.94 -13.65
CA GLU A 73 -10.84 18.32 -14.92
C GLU A 73 -9.68 17.56 -15.59
N GLU A 74 -8.44 18.04 -15.43
CA GLU A 74 -7.24 17.35 -15.94
C GLU A 74 -6.86 16.11 -15.13
N GLN A 75 -7.27 16.07 -13.85
CA GLN A 75 -6.99 14.99 -12.90
C GLN A 75 -8.28 14.64 -12.15
N PRO A 76 -9.23 13.96 -12.81
CA PRO A 76 -10.60 13.83 -12.30
C PRO A 76 -10.75 12.75 -11.23
N PHE A 77 -9.81 12.68 -10.28
CA PHE A 77 -9.86 11.82 -9.10
C PHE A 77 -9.70 12.66 -7.83
N GLU A 78 -10.38 12.25 -6.77
CA GLU A 78 -10.32 12.91 -5.47
C GLU A 78 -9.69 12.03 -4.40
N ILE A 79 -9.56 10.72 -4.64
CA ILE A 79 -9.01 9.76 -3.68
C ILE A 79 -7.84 9.00 -4.32
N ILE A 80 -6.74 8.88 -3.58
CA ILE A 80 -5.60 8.03 -3.93
C ILE A 80 -5.44 6.97 -2.84
N LEU A 81 -5.49 5.70 -3.23
CA LEU A 81 -5.28 4.57 -2.33
C LEU A 81 -3.90 4.01 -2.59
N ILE A 82 -3.08 3.90 -1.55
CA ILE A 82 -1.73 3.34 -1.66
C ILE A 82 -1.67 2.09 -0.79
N THR A 83 -1.25 0.96 -1.35
CA THR A 83 -0.91 -0.25 -0.60
C THR A 83 0.55 -0.57 -0.85
N THR A 84 1.35 -0.72 0.20
CA THR A 84 2.79 -0.99 0.11
C THR A 84 3.10 -2.36 0.67
N TYR A 85 3.75 -3.18 -0.15
CA TYR A 85 4.26 -4.51 0.17
C TYR A 85 5.74 -4.39 0.51
N ALA A 86 6.22 -5.18 1.46
CA ALA A 86 7.61 -5.18 1.90
C ALA A 86 8.56 -5.67 0.80
N ASN A 87 8.09 -6.56 -0.07
CA ASN A 87 8.89 -7.17 -1.13
C ASN A 87 8.01 -7.73 -2.26
N LYS A 88 8.67 -8.29 -3.29
CA LYS A 88 8.03 -8.89 -4.46
C LYS A 88 7.17 -10.11 -4.13
N GLU A 89 7.59 -10.94 -3.17
CA GLU A 89 6.84 -12.15 -2.79
C GLU A 89 5.45 -11.78 -2.27
N GLN A 90 5.37 -10.84 -1.34
CA GLN A 90 4.10 -10.31 -0.83
C GLN A 90 3.24 -9.70 -1.94
N TYR A 91 3.86 -8.94 -2.85
CA TYR A 91 3.15 -8.34 -3.98
C TYR A 91 2.59 -9.41 -4.94
N ASP A 92 3.36 -10.45 -5.25
CA ASP A 92 2.92 -11.52 -6.15
C ASP A 92 1.75 -12.32 -5.55
N GLN A 93 1.74 -12.50 -4.23
CA GLN A 93 0.68 -13.21 -3.49
C GLN A 93 -0.53 -12.33 -3.13
N ARG A 94 -0.53 -11.04 -3.51
CA ARG A 94 -1.52 -10.07 -3.04
C ARG A 94 -2.97 -10.48 -3.31
N GLU A 95 -3.25 -11.06 -4.48
CA GLU A 95 -4.61 -11.42 -4.84
C GLU A 95 -5.13 -12.54 -3.92
N ASP A 96 -4.36 -13.62 -3.77
CA ASP A 96 -4.72 -14.74 -2.90
C ASP A 96 -4.91 -14.28 -1.44
N HIS A 97 -3.98 -13.46 -0.95
CA HIS A 97 -4.07 -12.87 0.38
C HIS A 97 -5.34 -12.02 0.57
N PHE A 98 -5.65 -11.11 -0.37
CA PHE A 98 -6.84 -10.28 -0.25
C PHE A 98 -8.14 -11.07 -0.44
N GLN A 99 -8.15 -12.12 -1.27
CA GLN A 99 -9.29 -13.03 -1.40
C GLN A 99 -9.57 -13.77 -0.08
N GLU A 100 -8.54 -14.22 0.62
CA GLU A 100 -8.69 -14.79 1.97
C GLU A 100 -9.29 -13.76 2.93
N LEU A 101 -8.73 -12.56 2.98
CA LEU A 101 -9.20 -11.49 3.87
C LEU A 101 -10.65 -11.07 3.57
N ILE A 102 -11.05 -11.04 2.30
CA ILE A 102 -12.43 -10.75 1.90
C ILE A 102 -13.37 -11.85 2.39
N LYS A 103 -13.00 -13.12 2.26
CA LYS A 103 -13.78 -14.24 2.79
C LYS A 103 -13.91 -14.17 4.30
N GLU A 104 -12.83 -13.79 5.00
CA GLU A 104 -12.82 -13.64 6.46
C GLU A 104 -13.66 -12.43 6.93
N LYS A 105 -13.56 -11.29 6.26
CA LYS A 105 -14.35 -10.08 6.57
C LYS A 105 -15.84 -10.31 6.31
N GLY A 106 -16.18 -11.03 5.25
CA GLY A 106 -17.56 -11.26 4.83
C GLY A 106 -18.13 -10.11 4.00
N ALA A 107 -19.39 -9.76 4.24
CA ALA A 107 -20.15 -8.82 3.41
C ALA A 107 -19.57 -7.40 3.41
N LEU A 108 -19.91 -6.63 2.37
CA LEU A 108 -19.58 -5.21 2.28
C LEU A 108 -20.49 -4.39 3.18
N ASP A 109 -19.89 -3.47 3.93
CA ASP A 109 -20.60 -2.47 4.72
C ASP A 109 -20.88 -1.26 3.84
N LEU A 110 -22.15 -1.03 3.53
CA LEU A 110 -22.60 0.09 2.70
C LEU A 110 -23.42 1.06 3.56
N LEU A 111 -23.25 2.37 3.30
CA LEU A 111 -23.99 3.41 4.02
C LEU A 111 -25.50 3.35 3.72
N ASN A 112 -25.85 2.87 2.52
CA ASN A 112 -27.20 2.73 1.98
C ASN A 112 -27.20 1.66 0.88
N GLU A 113 -28.29 1.54 0.13
CA GLU A 113 -28.47 0.51 -0.91
C GLU A 113 -27.64 0.74 -2.19
N LYS A 114 -26.94 1.88 -2.32
CA LYS A 114 -26.08 2.15 -3.48
C LYS A 114 -24.90 1.20 -3.51
N LYS A 115 -24.61 0.64 -4.68
CA LYS A 115 -23.46 -0.22 -4.89
C LYS A 115 -22.21 0.61 -5.16
N PRO A 116 -21.00 0.08 -4.95
CA PRO A 116 -19.76 0.83 -5.17
C PRO A 116 -19.66 1.53 -6.53
N GLY A 117 -20.14 0.90 -7.61
CA GLY A 117 -20.12 1.51 -8.94
C GLY A 117 -21.00 2.77 -9.09
N ASP A 118 -21.95 2.99 -8.19
CA ASP A 118 -22.87 4.15 -8.24
C ASP A 118 -22.25 5.41 -7.62
N PHE A 119 -21.23 5.24 -6.77
CA PHE A 119 -20.61 6.33 -6.02
C PHE A 119 -19.10 6.47 -6.22
N ARG A 120 -18.43 5.46 -6.77
CA ARG A 120 -17.00 5.54 -7.08
C ARG A 120 -16.65 4.93 -8.42
N LYS A 121 -15.57 5.43 -9.01
CA LYS A 121 -14.91 4.82 -10.17
C LYS A 121 -13.41 4.87 -10.00
N THR A 122 -12.73 3.73 -10.14
CA THR A 122 -11.27 3.74 -10.29
C THR A 122 -10.95 4.16 -11.72
N LEU A 123 -10.26 5.28 -11.89
CA LEU A 123 -9.91 5.81 -13.22
C LEU A 123 -8.68 5.13 -13.79
N PHE A 124 -7.67 4.96 -12.96
CA PHE A 124 -6.48 4.21 -13.31
C PHE A 124 -5.80 3.68 -12.06
N ASN A 125 -4.97 2.68 -12.29
CA ASN A 125 -4.14 2.05 -11.28
C ASN A 125 -2.67 2.11 -11.76
N ARG A 126 -1.75 2.25 -10.81
CA ARG A 126 -0.32 2.05 -11.02
C ARG A 126 0.15 0.88 -10.18
N GLU A 127 0.59 -0.18 -10.86
CA GLU A 127 1.24 -1.33 -10.26
C GLU A 127 2.77 -1.15 -10.23
N ILE A 128 3.46 -1.90 -9.37
CA ILE A 128 4.92 -1.98 -9.29
C ILE A 128 5.58 -0.59 -9.11
N VAL A 129 5.01 0.26 -8.25
CA VAL A 129 5.60 1.56 -7.91
C VAL A 129 6.77 1.32 -6.95
N ARG A 130 7.99 1.54 -7.44
CA ARG A 130 9.22 1.34 -6.65
C ARG A 130 9.52 2.56 -5.80
N HIS A 131 10.04 2.30 -4.60
CA HIS A 131 10.54 3.34 -3.70
C HIS A 131 12.01 3.58 -4.03
N TRP A 132 12.40 4.85 -4.13
CA TRP A 132 13.82 5.19 -4.15
C TRP A 132 14.38 5.03 -2.73
N GLU A 133 15.66 4.68 -2.64
CA GLU A 133 16.36 4.55 -1.37
C GLU A 133 16.09 5.79 -0.52
N THR A 134 15.33 5.61 0.56
CA THR A 134 15.16 6.69 1.54
C THR A 134 16.31 6.52 2.51
N PRO A 135 17.33 7.40 2.54
CA PRO A 135 18.41 7.25 3.50
C PRO A 135 17.81 7.23 4.89
N HIS A 136 17.94 6.10 5.59
CA HIS A 136 17.54 6.01 6.99
C HIS A 136 18.28 7.12 7.73
N LYS A 137 17.55 8.14 8.20
CA LYS A 137 18.05 9.02 9.24
C LYS A 137 18.27 8.12 10.45
N ASN A 138 19.51 7.68 10.64
CA ASN A 138 19.96 7.09 11.89
C ASN A 138 19.47 8.01 13.00
N LYS A 139 18.52 7.54 13.82
CA LYS A 139 18.20 8.18 15.09
C LYS A 139 19.48 8.05 15.91
N ARG A 140 20.25 9.14 15.96
CA ARG A 140 21.31 9.33 16.95
C ARG A 140 20.67 9.51 18.32
#